data_AF-A0A0G0VIM7-F1
#
_entry.id   AF-A0A0G0VIM7-F1
#
_cell.length_a   1.000
_cell.length_b   1.000
_cell.length_c   1.000
_cell.angle_alpha   90.00
_cell.angle_beta   90.00
_cell.angle_gamma   90.00
#
_symmetry.space_group_name_H-M   'P 1'
#
loop_
_entity.id
_entity.type
_entity.pdbx_description
1 polymer ?
#
loop_
_entity_poly.entity_id
_entity_poly.type
_entity_poly.pdbx_seq_one_letter_code
_entity_poly.pdbx_strand_id
1 'polypeptide(L)'
;MKITFKPIVKKYLLRVIIGLAVFILIILAGAFAYVAAYSGKVYPNSSIAGVSVAGKNPQEAFTVLSKYVSVPPEITLNYQDQIFKIKSSDIKLSYDLSASVQNAYEFTRGGDIFNDFEKRIKLFFYPNNF
;
A
#
# COMPACT_ATOMS: atom_id res chain seq x y z
N MET A 1 44.48 -27.90 -1.02
CA MET A 1 43.80 -28.67 0.06
C MET A 1 42.39 -29.00 -0.41
N LYS A 2 42.11 -30.26 -0.84
CA LYS A 2 40.77 -30.67 -1.28
C LYS A 2 39.97 -31.10 -0.06
N ILE A 3 38.97 -30.32 0.35
CA ILE A 3 38.05 -30.71 1.42
C ILE A 3 37.09 -31.76 0.85
N THR A 4 37.45 -33.04 0.93
CA THR A 4 36.58 -34.15 0.53
C THR A 4 35.69 -34.55 1.70
N PHE A 5 34.45 -34.06 1.72
CA PHE A 5 33.45 -34.47 2.70
C PHE A 5 33.08 -35.95 2.52
N LYS A 6 32.94 -36.69 3.63
CA LYS A 6 32.40 -38.07 3.64
C LYS A 6 31.05 -38.10 2.89
N PRO A 7 30.76 -39.14 2.10
CA PRO A 7 29.56 -39.22 1.25
C PRO A 7 28.25 -39.06 2.03
N ILE A 8 28.24 -39.45 3.30
CA ILE A 8 27.12 -39.28 4.23
C ILE A 8 26.83 -37.79 4.48
N VAL A 9 27.85 -36.98 4.78
CA VAL A 9 27.71 -35.53 5.03
C VAL A 9 27.25 -34.80 3.76
N LYS A 10 27.77 -35.21 2.59
CA LYS A 10 27.35 -34.67 1.29
C LYS A 10 25.86 -34.92 1.00
N LYS A 11 25.31 -36.07 1.41
CA LYS A 11 23.89 -36.42 1.26
C LYS A 11 22.97 -35.54 2.13
N TYR A 12 23.35 -35.25 3.37
CA TYR A 12 22.57 -34.36 4.24
C TYR A 12 22.65 -32.90 3.77
N LEU A 13 23.83 -32.45 3.36
CA LEU A 13 24.02 -31.10 2.81
C LEU A 13 23.13 -30.88 1.57
N LEU A 14 23.06 -31.86 0.67
CA LEU A 14 22.19 -31.79 -0.50
C LEU A 14 20.70 -31.68 -0.13
N ARG A 15 20.24 -32.43 0.88
CA ARG A 15 18.85 -32.36 1.36
C ARG A 15 18.51 -30.98 1.95
N VAL A 16 19.44 -30.39 2.71
CA VAL A 16 19.27 -29.04 3.26
C VAL A 16 19.16 -28.01 2.14
N ILE A 17 20.02 -28.08 1.12
CA ILE A 17 19.98 -27.18 -0.04
C ILE A 17 18.66 -27.31 -0.79
N ILE A 18 18.20 -28.54 -1.05
CA ILE A 18 16.91 -28.77 -1.71
C ILE A 18 15.76 -28.21 -0.87
N GLY A 19 15.76 -28.47 0.44
CA GLY A 19 14.74 -27.93 1.35
C GLY A 19 14.71 -26.40 1.34
N LEU A 20 15.88 -25.76 1.38
CA LEU A 20 16.00 -24.30 1.30
C LEU A 20 15.52 -23.76 -0.06
N ALA A 21 15.87 -24.42 -1.16
CA ALA A 21 15.43 -24.02 -2.50
C ALA A 21 13.90 -24.11 -2.64
N VAL A 22 13.28 -25.19 -2.15
CA VAL A 22 11.82 -25.35 -2.13
C VAL A 22 11.16 -24.28 -1.27
N PHE A 23 11.72 -23.99 -0.10
CA PHE A 23 11.22 -22.93 0.77
C PHE A 23 11.25 -21.55 0.10
N ILE A 24 12.35 -21.21 -0.56
CA ILE A 24 12.48 -19.96 -1.33
C ILE A 24 11.44 -19.91 -2.46
N LEU A 25 11.24 -21.01 -3.19
CA LEU A 25 10.23 -21.08 -4.26
C LEU A 25 8.81 -20.81 -3.74
N ILE A 26 8.46 -21.35 -2.57
CA ILE A 26 7.15 -21.11 -1.94
C ILE A 26 6.97 -19.62 -1.61
N ILE A 27 8.00 -18.97 -1.04
CA ILE A 27 7.96 -17.53 -0.73
C ILE A 27 7.76 -16.71 -2.01
N LEU A 28 8.52 -17.02 -3.06
CA LEU A 28 8.43 -16.32 -4.35
C LEU A 28 7.05 -16.49 -4.99
N ALA A 29 6.48 -17.70 -4.95
CA ALA A 29 5.13 -17.97 -5.43
C ALA A 29 4.08 -17.17 -4.67
N GLY A 30 4.20 -17.07 -3.34
CA GLY A 30 3.32 -16.25 -2.51
C GLY A 30 3.42 -14.76 -2.82
N ALA A 31 4.65 -14.24 -2.96
CA ALA A 31 4.87 -12.84 -3.32
C ALA A 31 4.31 -12.51 -4.71
N PHE A 32 4.47 -13.41 -5.68
CA PHE A 32 3.89 -13.25 -7.01
C PHE A 32 2.36 -13.27 -6.99
N ALA A 33 1.76 -14.23 -6.27
CA ALA A 33 0.31 -14.31 -6.11
C ALA A 33 -0.26 -13.04 -5.45
N TYR A 34 0.44 -12.49 -4.46
CA TYR A 34 0.07 -11.23 -3.82
C TYR A 34 0.07 -10.06 -4.83
N VAL A 35 1.16 -9.87 -5.58
CA VAL A 35 1.23 -8.80 -6.59
C VAL A 35 0.14 -8.98 -7.66
N ALA A 36 -0.11 -10.22 -8.09
CA ALA A 36 -1.16 -10.53 -9.06
C ALA A 36 -2.57 -10.21 -8.53
N ALA A 37 -2.87 -10.56 -7.28
CA ALA A 37 -4.17 -10.33 -6.65
C ALA A 37 -4.53 -8.82 -6.54
N TYR A 38 -3.53 -7.97 -6.38
CA TYR A 38 -3.68 -6.51 -6.30
C TYR A 38 -3.31 -5.78 -7.61
N SER A 39 -3.18 -6.52 -8.71
CA SER A 39 -3.06 -5.90 -10.03
C SER A 39 -4.32 -5.06 -10.32
N GLY A 40 -4.11 -3.79 -10.72
CA GLY A 40 -5.21 -2.85 -10.96
C GLY A 40 -5.96 -2.36 -9.71
N LYS A 41 -5.49 -2.69 -8.50
CA LYS A 41 -6.15 -2.30 -7.23
C LYS A 41 -5.22 -1.51 -6.32
N VAL A 42 -5.78 -0.71 -5.42
CA VAL A 42 -5.04 -0.11 -4.32
C VAL A 42 -4.61 -1.22 -3.36
N TYR A 43 -3.35 -1.20 -2.92
CA TYR A 43 -2.81 -2.21 -2.02
C TYR A 43 -3.47 -2.16 -0.61
N PRO A 44 -3.37 -3.25 0.17
CA PRO A 44 -3.81 -3.29 1.57
C PRO A 44 -3.26 -2.16 2.44
N ASN A 45 -3.98 -1.88 3.52
CA ASN A 45 -3.66 -0.85 4.51
C ASN A 45 -3.59 0.60 3.97
N SER A 46 -4.19 0.85 2.81
CA SER A 46 -4.37 2.19 2.25
C SER A 46 -5.74 2.77 2.58
N SER A 47 -5.76 3.98 3.14
CA SER A 47 -6.97 4.78 3.36
C SER A 47 -6.83 6.18 2.77
N ILE A 48 -7.94 6.85 2.48
CA ILE A 48 -7.99 8.28 2.14
C ILE A 48 -9.00 8.93 3.07
N ALA A 49 -8.61 10.02 3.74
CA ALA A 49 -9.44 10.69 4.75
C ALA A 49 -10.00 9.70 5.82
N GLY A 50 -9.23 8.67 6.17
CA GLY A 50 -9.65 7.63 7.13
C GLY A 50 -10.62 6.57 6.57
N VAL A 51 -11.04 6.69 5.30
CA VAL A 51 -11.87 5.70 4.61
C VAL A 51 -10.99 4.70 3.89
N SER A 52 -11.17 3.41 4.17
CA SER A 52 -10.38 2.35 3.53
C SER A 52 -10.69 2.22 2.03
N VAL A 53 -9.64 2.29 1.21
CA VAL A 53 -9.70 2.09 -0.25
C VAL A 53 -8.95 0.84 -0.70
N ALA A 54 -8.36 0.10 0.25
CA ALA A 54 -7.65 -1.15 0.00
C ALA A 54 -8.49 -2.16 -0.82
N GLY A 55 -7.85 -2.81 -1.79
CA GLY A 55 -8.45 -3.84 -2.63
C GLY A 55 -9.42 -3.32 -3.69
N LYS A 56 -9.61 -2.01 -3.80
CA LYS A 56 -10.50 -1.37 -4.79
C LYS A 56 -9.69 -0.89 -5.99
N ASN A 57 -10.28 -0.93 -7.18
CA ASN A 57 -9.75 -0.18 -8.32
C ASN A 57 -10.03 1.33 -8.14
N PRO A 58 -9.38 2.22 -8.93
CA PRO A 58 -9.57 3.67 -8.78
C PRO A 58 -11.04 4.12 -8.86
N GLN A 59 -11.84 3.55 -9.76
CA GLN A 59 -13.25 3.91 -9.92
C GLN A 59 -14.10 3.50 -8.72
N GLU A 60 -13.86 2.30 -8.19
CA GLU A 60 -14.50 1.79 -6.97
C GLU A 60 -14.10 2.60 -5.74
N ALA A 61 -12.82 2.96 -5.61
CA ALA A 61 -12.31 3.78 -4.53
C ALA A 61 -12.94 5.18 -4.55
N PHE A 62 -13.01 5.81 -5.73
CA PHE A 62 -13.67 7.09 -5.92
C PHE A 62 -15.16 7.03 -5.53
N THR A 63 -15.86 5.99 -5.98
CA THR A 63 -17.29 5.78 -5.66
C THR A 63 -17.52 5.62 -4.15
N VAL A 64 -16.62 4.93 -3.46
CA VAL A 64 -16.69 4.80 -2.00
C VAL A 64 -16.41 6.14 -1.33
N LEU A 65 -15.32 6.83 -1.68
CA LEU A 65 -14.97 8.12 -1.07
C LEU A 65 -16.05 9.16 -1.26
N SER A 66 -16.67 9.21 -2.44
CA SER A 66 -17.74 10.18 -2.74
C SER A 66 -18.98 10.01 -1.84
N LYS A 67 -19.14 8.85 -1.20
CA LYS A 67 -20.24 8.58 -0.25
C LYS A 67 -19.89 8.97 1.19
N TYR A 68 -18.60 8.95 1.55
CA TYR A 68 -18.15 9.11 2.94
C TYR A 68 -17.42 10.42 3.20
N VAL A 69 -16.86 11.04 2.16
CA VAL A 69 -16.10 12.29 2.24
C VAL A 69 -16.95 13.40 1.65
N SER A 70 -17.35 14.34 2.50
CA SER A 70 -18.07 15.55 2.11
C SER A 70 -17.34 16.78 2.63
N VAL A 71 -17.46 17.87 1.88
CA VAL A 71 -16.91 19.16 2.30
C VAL A 71 -17.74 19.67 3.49
N PRO A 72 -17.12 20.00 4.63
CA PRO A 72 -17.86 20.56 5.76
C PRO A 72 -18.46 21.91 5.36
N PRO A 73 -19.64 22.30 5.90
CA PRO A 73 -20.26 23.58 5.55
C PRO A 73 -19.45 24.80 6.01
N GLU A 74 -18.67 24.64 7.09
CA GLU A 74 -17.90 25.71 7.72
C GLU A 74 -16.59 25.16 8.27
N ILE A 75 -15.54 25.98 8.22
CA ILE A 75 -14.26 25.76 8.89
C ILE A 75 -14.16 26.75 10.05
N THR A 76 -13.78 26.24 11.22
CA THR A 76 -13.48 27.06 12.39
C THR A 76 -11.98 27.22 12.55
N LEU A 77 -11.50 28.46 12.52
CA LEU A 77 -10.12 28.82 12.80
C LEU A 77 -10.04 29.50 14.17
N ASN A 78 -9.24 28.93 15.06
CA ASN A 78 -9.00 29.50 16.39
C ASN A 78 -7.63 30.19 16.42
N TYR A 79 -7.60 31.46 16.79
CA TYR A 79 -6.36 32.23 16.94
C TYR A 79 -6.43 33.09 18.19
N GLN A 80 -5.56 32.80 19.17
CA GLN A 80 -5.62 33.40 20.51
C GLN A 80 -7.03 33.22 21.11
N ASP A 81 -7.69 34.32 21.49
CA ASP A 81 -9.05 34.32 22.05
C ASP A 81 -10.14 34.54 20.99
N GLN A 82 -9.78 34.51 19.70
CA GLN A 82 -10.70 34.76 18.59
C GLN A 82 -11.05 33.48 17.83
N ILE A 83 -12.34 33.35 17.50
CA ILE A 83 -12.90 32.25 16.71
C ILE A 83 -13.41 32.82 15.39
N PHE A 84 -12.81 32.41 14.29
CA PHE A 84 -13.23 32.77 12.94
C PHE A 84 -13.96 31.61 12.31
N LYS A 85 -15.21 31.85 11.91
CA LYS A 85 -16.07 30.90 11.21
C LYS A 85 -16.12 31.25 9.74
N ILE A 86 -15.54 30.41 8.91
CA ILE A 86 -15.41 30.62 7.47
C ILE A 86 -16.29 29.61 6.76
N LYS A 87 -17.29 30.07 5.99
CA LYS A 87 -18.10 29.15 5.20
C LYS A 87 -17.26 28.58 4.07
N SER A 88 -17.35 27.27 3.86
CA SER A 88 -16.63 26.58 2.78
C SER A 88 -17.05 27.08 1.40
N SER A 89 -18.29 27.57 1.26
CA SER A 89 -18.79 28.21 0.04
C SER A 89 -18.01 29.47 -0.34
N ASP A 90 -17.59 30.26 0.64
CA ASP A 90 -16.99 31.58 0.44
C ASP A 90 -15.57 31.44 -0.11
N ILE A 91 -14.89 30.36 0.27
CA ILE A 91 -13.55 30.00 -0.21
C ILE A 91 -13.58 28.96 -1.34
N LYS A 92 -14.77 28.56 -1.79
CA LYS A 92 -14.97 27.50 -2.81
C LYS A 92 -14.20 26.22 -2.49
N LEU A 93 -14.23 25.80 -1.22
CA LEU A 93 -13.53 24.61 -0.79
C LEU A 93 -14.08 23.37 -1.52
N SER A 94 -13.17 22.61 -2.11
CA SER A 94 -13.49 21.33 -2.76
C SER A 94 -12.35 20.35 -2.51
N TYR A 95 -12.68 19.06 -2.57
CA TYR A 95 -11.69 17.99 -2.51
C TYR A 95 -11.53 17.35 -3.89
N ASP A 96 -10.28 17.21 -4.34
CA ASP A 96 -9.98 16.42 -5.52
C ASP A 96 -9.84 14.94 -5.13
N LEU A 97 -10.99 14.28 -4.97
CA LEU A 97 -11.03 12.86 -4.65
C LEU A 97 -10.38 12.00 -5.75
N SER A 98 -10.41 12.46 -7.00
CA SER A 98 -9.81 11.75 -8.12
C SER A 98 -8.29 11.74 -7.98
N ALA A 99 -7.68 12.89 -7.71
CA ALA A 99 -6.25 13.00 -7.46
C ALA A 99 -5.82 12.21 -6.21
N SER A 100 -6.59 12.27 -5.11
CA SER A 100 -6.28 11.48 -3.90
C SER A 100 -6.29 9.98 -4.18
N VAL A 101 -7.29 9.48 -4.92
CA VAL A 101 -7.36 8.07 -5.33
C VAL A 101 -6.18 7.69 -6.21
N GLN A 102 -5.84 8.55 -7.18
CA GLN A 102 -4.72 8.30 -8.08
C GLN A 102 -3.39 8.24 -7.30
N ASN A 103 -3.17 9.15 -6.36
CA ASN A 103 -1.99 9.14 -5.50
C ASN A 103 -1.88 7.84 -4.69
N ALA A 104 -2.98 7.37 -4.10
CA ALA A 104 -2.99 6.11 -3.36
C ALA A 104 -2.74 4.88 -4.26
N TYR A 105 -3.24 4.91 -5.50
CA TYR A 105 -3.02 3.86 -6.49
C TYR A 105 -1.57 3.85 -7.00
N GLU A 106 -1.03 5.01 -7.36
CA GLU A 106 0.31 5.16 -7.93
C GLU A 106 1.43 5.05 -6.91
N PHE A 107 1.14 5.16 -5.61
CA PHE A 107 2.14 5.07 -4.55
C PHE A 107 3.10 3.89 -4.72
N THR A 108 2.59 2.71 -5.11
CA THR A 108 3.37 1.46 -5.31
C THR A 108 3.72 1.17 -6.78
N ARG A 109 3.57 2.16 -7.66
CA ARG A 109 3.68 2.09 -9.12
C ARG A 109 4.39 3.33 -9.69
N GLY A 110 5.40 3.84 -8.97
CA GLY A 110 6.14 5.03 -9.36
C GLY A 110 7.17 4.83 -10.47
N GLY A 111 7.38 3.58 -10.93
CA GLY A 111 8.25 3.25 -12.07
C GLY A 111 9.64 2.74 -11.68
N ASP A 112 10.03 2.90 -10.41
CA ASP A 112 11.22 2.26 -9.83
C ASP A 112 10.80 0.99 -9.10
N ILE A 113 11.21 -0.17 -9.63
CA ILE A 113 10.82 -1.49 -9.12
C ILE A 113 11.28 -1.71 -7.67
N PHE A 114 12.46 -1.20 -7.28
CA PHE A 114 13.00 -1.38 -5.93
C PHE A 114 12.22 -0.52 -4.92
N ASN A 115 11.99 0.75 -5.26
CA ASN A 115 11.19 1.65 -4.44
C ASN A 115 9.73 1.19 -4.33
N ASP A 116 9.15 0.75 -5.45
CA ASP A 116 7.78 0.23 -5.47
C ASP A 116 7.65 -1.03 -4.63
N PHE A 117 8.66 -1.91 -4.65
CA PHE A 117 8.71 -3.07 -3.77
C PHE A 117 8.80 -2.66 -2.30
N GLU A 118 9.70 -1.74 -1.94
CA GLU A 118 9.82 -1.23 -0.57
C GLU A 118 8.48 -0.67 -0.06
N LYS A 119 7.79 0.13 -0.87
CA LYS A 119 6.47 0.68 -0.52
C LYS A 119 5.40 -0.39 -0.37
N ARG A 120 5.41 -1.45 -1.19
CA ARG A 120 4.48 -2.59 -1.02
C ARG A 120 4.73 -3.32 0.29
N ILE A 121 6.00 -3.53 0.65
CA ILE A 121 6.38 -4.11 1.95
C ILE A 121 5.96 -3.18 3.09
N LYS A 122 6.18 -1.87 2.97
CA LYS A 122 5.75 -0.89 3.96
C LYS A 122 4.24 -0.96 4.18
N LEU A 123 3.44 -0.93 3.11
CA LEU A 123 1.99 -1.04 3.20
C LEU A 123 1.53 -2.39 3.76
N PHE A 124 2.26 -3.47 3.51
CA PHE A 124 1.92 -4.77 4.08
C PHE A 124 1.94 -4.74 5.62
N PHE A 125 2.88 -4.01 6.23
CA PHE A 125 3.04 -3.95 7.69
C PHE A 125 2.42 -2.69 8.34
N TYR A 126 2.37 -1.58 7.63
CA TYR A 126 1.99 -0.28 8.18
C TYR A 126 0.90 0.39 7.35
N PRO A 127 -0.21 0.82 7.98
CA PRO A 127 -1.22 1.59 7.29
C PRO A 127 -0.70 2.97 6.89
N ASN A 128 -1.16 3.41 5.72
CA ASN A 128 -0.88 4.74 5.20
C ASN A 128 -2.19 5.44 4.82
N ASN A 129 -2.36 6.65 5.35
CA ASN A 129 -3.47 7.52 4.98
C ASN A 129 -2.96 8.53 3.94
N PHE A 130 -3.59 8.53 2.78
CA PHE A 130 -3.28 9.38 1.63
C PHE A 130 -4.18 10.62 1.57
#